data_AF-X1P8Q7-F1
#
_entry.id   AF-X1P8Q7-F1
#
_cell.length_a   1.000
_cell.length_b   1.000
_cell.length_c   1.000
_cell.angle_alpha   90.00
_cell.angle_beta   90.00
_cell.angle_gamma   90.00
#
_symmetry.space_group_name_H-M   'P 1'
#
loop_
_entity.id
_entity.type
_entity.pdbx_description
1 polymer ?
#
loop_
_entity_poly.entity_id
_entity_poly.type
_entity_poly.pdbx_seq_one_letter_code
_entity_poly.pdbx_strand_id
1 'polypeptide(L)'
;WDLMNYEKKFKEGLNILFKAGIKPYKIMVFVLCGFNTVFEEDLYRFNELLNLGVDPFIMIYGNGNRKTKEFSRWVNKRLYKFCELEDFIKWRGGKCT
;
A
#
# COMPACT_ATOMS: atom_id res chain seq x y z
N TRP A 1 -5.37 0.65 -7.02
CA TRP A 1 -6.06 -0.01 -8.14
C TRP A 1 -5.81 -1.49 -8.06
N ASP A 2 -6.74 -2.33 -8.52
CA ASP A 2 -6.64 -3.78 -8.31
C ASP A 2 -5.77 -4.47 -9.36
N LEU A 3 -6.01 -4.20 -10.65
CA LEU A 3 -5.22 -4.75 -11.76
C LEU A 3 -4.16 -3.77 -12.24
N MET A 4 -2.93 -4.22 -12.47
CA MET A 4 -1.83 -3.35 -12.91
C MET A 4 -2.14 -2.55 -14.19
N ASN A 5 -2.88 -3.14 -15.14
CA ASN A 5 -3.31 -2.45 -16.36
C ASN A 5 -4.32 -1.30 -16.13
N TYR A 6 -4.88 -1.14 -14.92
CA TYR A 6 -5.80 -0.06 -14.57
C TYR A 6 -5.12 1.17 -13.98
N GLU A 7 -3.79 1.16 -13.84
CA GLU A 7 -3.03 2.27 -13.25
C GLU A 7 -3.33 3.60 -13.91
N LYS A 8 -3.30 3.67 -15.25
CA LYS A 8 -3.56 4.90 -16.00
C LYS A 8 -4.94 5.48 -15.67
N LYS A 9 -5.98 4.65 -15.75
CA LYS A 9 -7.36 5.05 -15.46
C LYS A 9 -7.53 5.48 -14.00
N PHE A 10 -6.85 4.82 -13.08
CA PHE A 10 -6.85 5.18 -11.67
C PHE A 10 -6.21 6.56 -11.44
N LYS A 11 -5.03 6.83 -12.01
CA LYS A 11 -4.34 8.12 -11.89
C LYS A 11 -5.16 9.25 -12.52
N GLU A 12 -5.84 9.01 -13.64
CA GLU A 12 -6.79 9.94 -14.24
C GLU A 12 -7.95 10.28 -13.29
N GLY A 13 -8.52 9.26 -12.64
CA GLY A 13 -9.57 9.44 -11.62
C GLY A 13 -9.10 10.28 -10.43
N LEU A 14 -7.91 10.01 -9.89
CA LEU A 14 -7.33 10.81 -8.81
C LEU A 14 -7.12 12.28 -9.22
N ASN A 15 -6.67 12.51 -10.45
CA ASN A 15 -6.44 13.87 -10.95
C ASN A 15 -7.74 14.68 -11.02
N ILE A 16 -8.89 14.05 -11.29
CA ILE A 16 -10.20 14.72 -11.21
C ILE A 16 -10.47 15.21 -9.79
N LEU A 17 -10.20 14.38 -8.78
CA LEU A 17 -10.37 14.75 -7.37
C LEU A 17 -9.42 15.90 -6.96
N PHE A 18 -8.16 15.84 -7.39
CA PHE A 18 -7.18 16.89 -7.12
C PHE A 18 -7.59 18.22 -7.77
N LYS A 19 -8.06 18.20 -9.02
CA LYS A 19 -8.57 19.39 -9.73
C LYS A 19 -9.82 19.97 -9.07
N ALA A 20 -10.66 19.13 -8.46
CA ALA A 20 -11.79 19.56 -7.66
C ALA A 20 -11.38 20.17 -6.30
N GLY A 21 -10.08 20.25 -5.99
CA GLY A 21 -9.56 20.86 -4.76
C GLY A 21 -9.47 19.90 -3.57
N ILE A 22 -9.75 18.60 -3.76
CA ILE A 22 -9.62 17.60 -2.70
C ILE A 22 -8.13 17.38 -2.44
N LYS A 23 -7.71 17.58 -1.18
CA LYS A 23 -6.32 17.42 -0.79
C LYS A 23 -5.93 15.93 -0.77
N PRO A 24 -4.76 15.54 -1.29
CA PRO A 24 -4.32 14.14 -1.36
C PRO A 24 -4.40 13.39 -0.03
N TYR A 25 -3.98 14.01 1.07
CA TYR A 25 -4.02 13.40 2.41
C TYR A 25 -5.44 13.14 2.96
N LYS A 26 -6.49 13.61 2.28
CA LYS A 26 -7.90 13.28 2.60
C LYS A 26 -8.41 12.07 1.83
N ILE A 27 -7.62 11.52 0.91
CA ILE A 27 -7.98 10.39 0.06
C ILE A 27 -7.25 9.17 0.60
N MET A 28 -8.03 8.15 0.96
CA MET A 28 -7.52 6.85 1.33
C MET A 28 -7.85 5.85 0.22
N VAL A 29 -6.87 5.07 -0.21
CA VAL A 29 -6.99 4.13 -1.32
C VAL A 29 -6.83 2.71 -0.83
N PHE A 30 -7.86 1.90 -1.03
CA PHE A 30 -7.79 0.46 -0.80
C PHE A 30 -6.93 -0.23 -1.85
N VAL A 31 -6.03 -1.09 -1.39
CA VAL A 31 -5.15 -1.90 -2.23
C VAL A 31 -5.41 -3.36 -1.89
N LEU A 32 -6.07 -4.07 -2.79
CA LEU A 32 -6.26 -5.51 -2.64
C LEU A 32 -4.94 -6.23 -2.97
N CYS A 33 -4.43 -7.02 -2.02
CA CYS A 33 -3.16 -7.73 -2.09
C CYS A 33 -3.37 -9.25 -2.06
N GLY A 34 -2.65 -9.98 -2.91
CA GLY A 34 -2.66 -11.44 -2.94
C GLY A 34 -3.86 -12.08 -3.66
N PHE A 35 -4.55 -11.35 -4.54
CA PHE A 35 -5.58 -11.92 -5.42
C PHE A 35 -5.00 -12.35 -6.77
N ASN A 36 -4.52 -11.38 -7.56
CA ASN A 36 -3.96 -11.56 -8.89
C ASN A 36 -2.77 -10.63 -9.16
N THR A 37 -2.09 -10.26 -8.07
CA THR A 37 -0.87 -9.48 -8.06
C THR A 37 0.20 -10.21 -7.26
N VAL A 38 1.46 -9.99 -7.62
CA VAL A 38 2.61 -10.43 -6.82
C VAL A 38 2.98 -9.37 -5.77
N PHE A 39 3.77 -9.76 -4.78
CA PHE A 39 4.14 -8.86 -3.68
C PHE A 39 4.85 -7.59 -4.18
N GLU A 40 5.65 -7.71 -5.23
CA GLU A 40 6.42 -6.61 -5.82
C GLU A 40 5.49 -5.57 -6.47
N GLU A 41 4.39 -6.02 -7.09
CA GLU A 41 3.33 -5.15 -7.62
C GLU A 41 2.55 -4.48 -6.48
N ASP A 42 2.28 -5.20 -5.39
CA ASP A 42 1.65 -4.64 -4.19
C ASP A 42 2.50 -3.52 -3.58
N LEU A 43 3.81 -3.75 -3.46
CA LEU A 43 4.77 -2.77 -2.95
C LEU A 43 4.91 -1.57 -3.89
N TYR A 44 4.96 -1.81 -5.20
CA TYR A 44 4.95 -0.75 -6.20
C TYR A 44 3.70 0.14 -6.07
N ARG A 45 2.51 -0.46 -6.02
CA ARG A 45 1.25 0.29 -5.85
C ARG A 45 1.26 1.12 -4.57
N PHE A 46 1.77 0.58 -3.47
CA PHE A 46 1.93 1.33 -2.22
C PHE A 46 2.85 2.54 -2.37
N ASN A 47 4.04 2.37 -2.96
CA ASN A 47 5.00 3.47 -3.16
C ASN A 47 4.42 4.56 -4.07
N GLU A 48 3.72 4.17 -5.13
CA GLU A 48 3.04 5.12 -6.02
C GLU A 48 1.98 5.95 -5.29
N LEU A 49 1.21 5.33 -4.38
CA LEU A 49 0.24 6.07 -3.56
C LEU A 49 0.92 7.08 -2.63
N LEU A 50 2.05 6.72 -2.02
CA LEU A 50 2.83 7.66 -1.21
C LEU A 50 3.40 8.82 -2.05
N ASN A 51 3.92 8.54 -3.24
CA ASN A 51 4.40 9.56 -4.18
C ASN A 51 3.29 10.54 -4.59
N LEU A 52 2.06 10.05 -4.70
CA LEU A 52 0.87 10.87 -4.98
C LEU A 52 0.33 11.60 -3.74
N GLY A 53 0.88 11.35 -2.56
CA GLY A 53 0.48 11.96 -1.29
C GLY A 53 -0.87 11.47 -0.75
N VAL A 54 -1.38 10.33 -1.25
CA VAL A 54 -2.64 9.73 -0.77
C VAL A 54 -2.34 8.61 0.23
N ASP A 55 -3.30 8.31 1.10
CA ASP A 55 -3.13 7.31 2.15
C ASP A 55 -3.41 5.89 1.64
N PRO A 56 -2.45 4.96 1.66
CA PRO A 56 -2.70 3.57 1.29
C PRO A 56 -3.35 2.79 2.44
N PHE A 57 -4.29 1.90 2.10
CA PHE A 57 -4.86 0.91 3.01
C PHE A 57 -4.80 -0.47 2.37
N ILE A 58 -3.99 -1.36 2.94
CA ILE A 58 -3.79 -2.72 2.44
C ILE A 58 -4.94 -3.62 2.90
N MET A 59 -5.61 -4.24 1.93
CA MET A 59 -6.64 -5.26 2.14
C MET A 59 -6.12 -6.60 1.63
N ILE A 60 -6.09 -7.61 2.51
CA ILE A 60 -5.59 -8.94 2.17
C ILE A 60 -6.73 -9.76 1.56
N TYR A 61 -6.50 -10.34 0.39
CA TYR A 61 -7.41 -11.32 -0.19
C TYR A 61 -7.23 -12.70 0.47
N GLY A 62 -8.33 -13.30 0.94
CA GLY A 62 -8.33 -14.62 1.56
C GLY A 62 -7.43 -14.69 2.80
N ASN A 63 -6.63 -15.74 2.90
CA ASN A 63 -5.85 -16.02 4.10
C ASN A 63 -4.45 -15.41 4.15
N GLY A 64 -3.94 -14.82 3.07
CA GLY A 64 -2.65 -14.10 2.96
C GLY A 64 -1.40 -14.82 3.49
N ASN A 65 -0.28 -14.78 2.77
CA ASN A 65 0.98 -15.29 3.32
C ASN A 65 1.51 -14.38 4.45
N ARG A 66 2.52 -14.85 5.20
CA ARG A 66 3.13 -14.08 6.30
C ARG A 66 3.67 -12.72 5.85
N LYS A 67 4.32 -12.66 4.68
CA LYS A 67 4.90 -11.42 4.12
C LYS A 67 3.80 -10.37 3.88
N THR A 68 2.70 -10.75 3.24
CA THR A 68 1.54 -9.87 2.98
C THR A 68 0.87 -9.41 4.28
N LYS A 69 0.79 -10.28 5.31
CA LYS A 69 0.26 -9.91 6.63
C LYS A 69 1.13 -8.90 7.36
N GLU A 70 2.44 -9.07 7.33
CA GLU A 70 3.35 -8.09 7.95
C GLU A 70 3.36 -6.78 7.18
N PHE A 71 3.32 -6.84 5.84
CA PHE A 71 3.17 -5.66 5.00
C PHE A 71 1.89 -4.88 5.32
N SER A 72 0.73 -5.55 5.44
CA SER A 72 -0.52 -4.86 5.77
C SER A 72 -0.46 -4.20 7.16
N ARG A 73 0.15 -4.86 8.15
CA ARG A 73 0.34 -4.29 9.49
C ARG A 73 1.26 -3.08 9.45
N TRP A 74 2.36 -3.16 8.71
CA TRP A 74 3.32 -2.07 8.54
C TRP A 74 2.68 -0.84 7.87
N VAL A 75 1.91 -1.06 6.79
CA VAL A 75 1.20 0.01 6.09
C VAL A 75 0.05 0.58 6.91
N ASN A 76 -0.88 -0.26 7.36
CA ASN A 76 -2.14 0.21 7.96
C ASN A 76 -1.94 0.83 9.36
N LYS A 77 -0.84 0.47 10.05
CA LYS A 77 -0.41 1.17 11.29
C LYS A 77 0.50 2.36 11.04
N ARG A 78 0.76 2.71 9.78
CA ARG A 78 1.63 3.81 9.35
C ARG A 78 3.08 3.70 9.84
N LEU A 79 3.56 2.47 10.04
CA LEU A 79 4.92 2.21 10.49
C LEU A 79 5.97 2.53 9.41
N TYR A 80 5.55 2.53 8.14
CA TYR A 80 6.37 2.99 7.01
C TYR A 80 6.88 4.42 7.11
N LYS A 81 6.30 5.24 8.00
CA LYS A 81 6.79 6.59 8.29
C LYS A 81 8.00 6.60 9.23
N PHE A 82 8.32 5.47 9.86
CA PHE A 82 9.29 5.37 10.94
C PHE A 82 10.38 4.33 10.69
N CYS A 83 10.08 3.28 9.92
CA CYS A 83 11.06 2.24 9.58
C CYS A 83 10.74 1.55 8.26
N GLU A 84 11.78 0.98 7.65
CA GLU A 84 11.65 0.12 6.48
C GLU A 84 10.94 -1.20 6.81
N LEU A 85 10.30 -1.79 5.81
CA LEU A 85 9.53 -3.03 5.97
C LEU A 85 10.42 -4.18 6.45
N GLU A 86 11.64 -4.29 5.93
CA GLU A 86 12.60 -5.33 6.30
C GLU A 86 12.95 -5.27 7.79
N ASP A 87 13.15 -4.06 8.32
CA ASP A 87 13.49 -3.86 9.73
C ASP A 87 12.29 -4.14 10.64
N PHE A 88 11.09 -3.74 10.22
CA PHE A 88 9.86 -4.12 10.91
C PHE A 88 9.67 -5.65 10.98
N ILE A 89 9.91 -6.35 9.87
CA ILE A 89 9.80 -7.81 9.80
C ILE A 89 10.83 -8.49 10.71
N LYS A 90 12.09 -8.01 10.69
CA LYS A 90 13.17 -8.52 11.56
C LYS A 90 12.81 -8.35 13.05
N TRP A 91 12.37 -7.16 13.44
CA TRP A 91 11.96 -6.86 14.82
C TRP A 91 10.83 -7.79 15.30
N ARG A 92 9.77 -7.97 14.49
CA ARG A 92 8.70 -8.92 14.81
C ARG A 92 9.11 -10.39 14.75
N GLY A 93 10.19 -10.70 14.04
CA GLY A 93 10.77 -12.03 13.93
C GLY A 93 11.50 -12.51 15.19
N GLY A 94 11.71 -11.65 16.18
CA GLY A 94 12.27 -12.04 17.48
C GLY A 94 13.75 -12.45 17.43
N LYS A 95 14.49 -12.07 16.39
CA LYS A 95 15.96 -12.18 16.43
C LYS A 95 16.52 -10.85 16.90
N CYS A 96 16.57 -10.67 18.22
CA CYS A 96 17.56 -9.80 18.83
C CYS A 96 18.93 -10.35 18.40
N THR A 97 19.63 -9.64 17.52
CA THR A 97 21.07 -9.78 17.36
C THR A 97 21.75 -8.81 18.30
#